data_AF-A0A164SE82-F1
#
_entry.id   AF-A0A164SE82-F1
#
_cell.length_a   1.000
_cell.length_b   1.000
_cell.length_c   1.000
_cell.angle_alpha   90.00
_cell.angle_beta   90.00
_cell.angle_gamma   90.00
#
_symmetry.space_group_name_H-M   'P 1'
#
loop_
_entity.id
_entity.type
_entity.pdbx_description
1 polymer ?
#
loop_
_entity_poly.entity_id
_entity_poly.type
_entity_poly.pdbx_seq_one_letter_code
_entity_poly.pdbx_strand_id
1 'polypeptide(L)'
;MAFFKSILVIVFSILQVTLGAIVGVEPGTTRHAHQFNKYPIRFLTAATFDKCVVVGWSRFFNVTHSSVGQPVTEVINLLALGHDNTGGSSFIVNISTDDPIFSVDRTTVFELIGTVTSATGRESLRHVERYWTNITFDPLFDLEAEGGALRVQEAMHDC
;
A
#
# COMPACT_ATOMS: atom_id res chain seq x y z
N MET A 1 -13.00 45.59 33.32
CA MET A 1 -13.54 45.03 32.07
C MET A 1 -12.52 44.07 31.49
N ALA A 2 -12.64 42.79 31.84
CA ALA A 2 -11.66 41.75 31.53
C ALA A 2 -12.39 40.58 30.88
N PHE A 3 -12.78 40.72 29.62
CA PHE A 3 -13.31 39.66 28.76
C PHE A 3 -13.09 40.16 27.33
N PHE A 4 -12.78 39.29 26.36
CA PHE A 4 -12.42 39.60 24.95
C PHE A 4 -10.93 39.79 24.61
N LYS A 5 -10.04 38.92 25.09
CA LYS A 5 -8.73 38.73 24.42
C LYS A 5 -8.31 37.28 24.15
N SER A 6 -9.19 36.30 24.40
CA SER A 6 -8.86 34.87 24.22
C SER A 6 -9.77 34.14 23.21
N ILE A 7 -10.22 34.80 22.14
CA ILE A 7 -10.85 34.13 20.98
C ILE A 7 -9.96 34.33 19.74
N LEU A 8 -8.65 34.16 19.93
CA LEU A 8 -7.68 34.11 18.83
C LEU A 8 -6.68 32.97 19.07
N VAL A 9 -7.15 31.89 19.69
CA VAL A 9 -6.39 30.67 19.87
C VAL A 9 -7.32 29.55 19.43
N ILE A 10 -6.91 28.85 18.38
CA ILE A 10 -7.38 27.50 18.00
C ILE A 10 -8.78 27.37 17.36
N VAL A 11 -9.15 28.24 16.42
CA VAL A 11 -10.05 27.82 15.32
C VAL A 11 -9.45 28.20 13.96
N PHE A 12 -8.12 28.21 13.87
CA PHE A 12 -7.50 27.60 12.70
C PHE A 12 -7.49 26.09 12.97
N SER A 13 -8.70 25.51 13.03
CA SER A 13 -8.87 24.12 12.65
C SER A 13 -8.29 24.09 11.26
N ILE A 14 -7.11 23.51 11.17
CA ILE A 14 -6.39 23.32 9.94
C ILE A 14 -7.34 22.46 9.10
N LEU A 15 -8.20 23.12 8.31
CA LEU A 15 -8.83 22.52 7.16
C LEU A 15 -7.64 22.30 6.22
N GLN A 16 -6.87 21.25 6.49
CA GLN A 16 -6.01 20.68 5.48
C GLN A 16 -6.99 20.20 4.44
N VAL A 17 -7.24 21.07 3.46
CA VAL A 17 -7.83 20.67 2.20
C VAL A 17 -6.76 19.78 1.58
N THR A 18 -6.75 18.51 2.00
CA THR A 18 -5.91 17.47 1.42
C THR A 18 -6.47 17.23 0.04
N LEU A 19 -5.85 17.89 -0.95
CA LEU A 19 -6.23 17.84 -2.36
C LEU A 19 -5.60 16.64 -3.10
N GLY A 20 -4.91 15.71 -2.40
CA GLY A 20 -4.40 14.46 -2.97
C GLY A 20 -5.45 13.36 -2.91
N ALA A 21 -5.66 12.63 -4.01
CA ALA A 21 -6.65 11.55 -4.02
C ALA A 21 -6.15 10.39 -3.17
N ILE A 22 -4.92 9.90 -3.35
CA ILE A 22 -4.24 9.00 -2.42
C ILE A 22 -3.50 9.81 -1.36
N VAL A 23 -3.58 9.37 -0.10
CA VAL A 23 -2.85 9.96 1.04
C VAL A 23 -2.03 8.93 1.81
N GLY A 24 -2.11 7.66 1.43
CA GLY A 24 -1.36 6.59 2.08
C GLY A 24 -1.51 5.26 1.38
N VAL A 25 -0.54 4.38 1.64
CA VAL A 25 -0.56 2.98 1.25
C VAL A 25 -0.30 2.13 2.48
N GLU A 26 -1.06 1.05 2.64
CA GLU A 26 -0.93 0.14 3.78
C GLU A 26 -1.26 -1.31 3.38
N PRO A 27 -0.83 -2.30 4.17
CA PRO A 27 -1.23 -3.68 3.95
C PRO A 27 -2.76 -3.80 3.98
N GLY A 28 -3.34 -4.46 2.98
CA GLY A 28 -4.77 -4.79 2.96
C GLY A 28 -5.14 -5.97 3.87
N THR A 29 -4.15 -6.62 4.47
CA THR A 29 -4.27 -7.80 5.33
C THR A 29 -3.24 -7.75 6.45
N THR A 30 -3.48 -8.51 7.53
CA THR A 30 -2.51 -8.72 8.61
C THR A 30 -1.58 -9.91 8.36
N ARG A 31 -1.84 -10.69 7.31
CA ARG A 31 -1.02 -11.86 6.93
C ARG A 31 0.26 -11.44 6.23
N HIS A 32 1.31 -12.24 6.42
CA HIS A 32 2.54 -12.12 5.65
C HIS A 32 2.30 -12.45 4.18
N ALA A 33 3.14 -11.91 3.31
CA ALA A 33 3.13 -12.16 1.88
C ALA A 33 3.93 -13.42 1.54
N HIS A 34 3.60 -14.03 0.41
CA HIS A 34 4.35 -15.13 -0.17
C HIS A 34 4.53 -14.89 -1.66
N GLN A 35 5.64 -15.37 -2.21
CA GLN A 35 5.86 -15.37 -3.66
C GLN A 35 4.72 -16.14 -4.36
N PHE A 36 4.30 -15.67 -5.53
CA PHE A 36 3.21 -16.24 -6.34
C PHE A 36 1.79 -16.11 -5.76
N ASN A 37 1.65 -15.50 -4.59
CA ASN A 37 0.36 -15.17 -3.99
C ASN A 37 0.15 -13.66 -4.05
N LYS A 38 -0.75 -13.21 -4.94
CA LYS A 38 -1.10 -11.80 -5.05
C LYS A 38 -1.40 -11.21 -3.67
N TYR A 39 -0.78 -10.08 -3.37
CA TYR A 39 -0.86 -9.48 -2.05
C TYR A 39 -1.79 -8.26 -2.04
N PRO A 40 -2.79 -8.21 -1.14
CA PRO A 40 -3.74 -7.10 -1.10
C PRO A 40 -3.07 -5.86 -0.50
N ILE A 41 -3.09 -4.77 -1.25
CA ILE A 41 -2.64 -3.44 -0.82
C ILE A 41 -3.82 -2.51 -0.74
N ARG A 42 -3.96 -1.81 0.39
CA ARG A 42 -4.98 -0.79 0.58
C ARG A 42 -4.40 0.59 0.28
N PHE A 43 -5.13 1.32 -0.55
CA PHE A 43 -4.86 2.73 -0.84
C PHE A 43 -5.86 3.59 -0.06
N LEU A 44 -5.33 4.49 0.76
CA LEU A 44 -6.12 5.44 1.57
C LEU A 44 -6.36 6.70 0.77
N THR A 45 -7.59 7.22 0.76
CA THR A 45 -7.94 8.35 -0.09
C THR A 45 -8.54 9.53 0.67
N ALA A 46 -8.25 10.75 0.21
CA ALA A 46 -8.75 11.98 0.84
C ALA A 46 -9.47 12.94 -0.12
N ALA A 47 -9.30 12.80 -1.44
CA ALA A 47 -9.92 13.68 -2.44
C ALA A 47 -10.16 12.99 -3.80
N THR A 48 -10.47 13.80 -4.80
CA THR A 48 -11.39 13.46 -5.90
C THR A 48 -10.73 13.01 -7.21
N PHE A 49 -9.41 13.16 -7.46
CA PHE A 49 -8.83 12.84 -8.79
C PHE A 49 -7.35 12.41 -8.81
N ASP A 50 -7.08 11.10 -8.90
CA ASP A 50 -5.77 10.56 -9.32
C ASP A 50 -5.89 9.72 -10.60
N LYS A 51 -4.80 9.67 -11.40
CA LYS A 51 -4.84 8.98 -12.71
C LYS A 51 -4.24 7.58 -12.65
N CYS A 52 -3.06 7.46 -12.04
CA CYS A 52 -2.40 6.17 -11.91
C CYS A 52 -1.46 6.11 -10.71
N VAL A 53 -1.21 4.88 -10.28
CA VAL A 53 -0.21 4.53 -9.28
C VAL A 53 0.78 3.57 -9.91
N VAL A 54 2.07 3.88 -9.84
CA VAL A 54 3.15 2.95 -10.17
C VAL A 54 3.64 2.33 -8.88
N VAL A 55 3.69 0.99 -8.86
CA VAL A 55 4.09 0.23 -7.68
C VAL A 55 5.42 -0.47 -7.93
N GLY A 56 6.38 -0.21 -7.06
CA GLY A 56 7.62 -0.96 -7.02
C GLY A 56 8.02 -1.31 -5.59
N TRP A 57 9.03 -2.15 -5.50
CA TRP A 57 9.47 -2.76 -4.25
C TRP A 57 10.92 -2.44 -3.97
N SER A 58 11.32 -2.48 -2.71
CA SER A 58 12.72 -2.42 -2.34
C SER A 58 13.03 -3.31 -1.17
N ARG A 59 14.11 -4.07 -1.29
CA ARG A 59 14.71 -4.80 -0.17
C ARG A 59 15.65 -3.91 0.66
N PHE A 60 15.98 -2.72 0.18
CA PHE A 60 16.90 -1.78 0.83
C PHE A 60 16.15 -0.54 1.31
N PHE A 61 16.25 -0.26 2.60
CA PHE A 61 15.72 0.97 3.21
C PHE A 61 16.62 2.17 2.87
N ASN A 62 16.63 2.62 1.61
CA ASN A 62 17.11 3.95 1.21
C ASN A 62 16.86 4.25 -0.28
N VAL A 63 15.64 3.99 -0.76
CA VAL A 63 15.32 4.28 -2.17
C VAL A 63 15.30 5.79 -2.35
N THR A 64 16.19 6.32 -3.19
CA THR A 64 16.25 7.75 -3.50
C THR A 64 14.87 8.24 -3.94
N HIS A 65 14.51 9.48 -3.61
CA HIS A 65 13.21 10.07 -3.99
C HIS A 65 12.92 10.05 -5.50
N SER A 66 13.91 9.72 -6.33
CA SER A 66 13.81 9.57 -7.78
C SER A 66 13.45 8.15 -8.27
N SER A 67 13.33 7.16 -7.39
CA SER A 67 13.04 5.77 -7.77
C SER A 67 11.76 5.26 -7.09
N VAL A 68 11.02 4.44 -7.84
CA VAL A 68 9.81 3.74 -7.38
C VAL A 68 10.14 2.36 -6.78
N GLY A 69 11.42 2.03 -6.61
CA GLY A 69 11.89 0.70 -6.23
C GLY A 69 12.10 -0.24 -7.43
N GLN A 70 12.79 -1.36 -7.20
CA GLN A 70 12.88 -2.48 -8.13
C GLN A 70 12.67 -3.82 -7.40
N PRO A 71 11.81 -4.70 -7.93
CA PRO A 71 11.12 -4.61 -9.22
C PRO A 71 9.96 -3.61 -9.23
N VAL A 72 9.68 -3.04 -10.41
CA VAL A 72 8.40 -2.38 -10.69
C VAL A 72 7.43 -3.47 -11.10
N THR A 73 6.40 -3.68 -10.30
CA THR A 73 5.50 -4.81 -10.48
C THR A 73 4.27 -4.44 -11.28
N GLU A 74 3.68 -3.27 -11.01
CA GLU A 74 2.40 -2.91 -11.61
C GLU A 74 2.25 -1.39 -11.84
N VAL A 75 1.48 -1.05 -12.88
CA VAL A 75 0.92 0.29 -13.07
C VAL A 75 -0.59 0.18 -12.97
N ILE A 76 -1.14 0.76 -11.91
CA ILE A 76 -2.56 0.74 -11.57
C ILE A 76 -3.20 1.97 -12.20
N ASN A 77 -4.09 1.77 -13.18
CA ASN A 77 -4.87 2.84 -13.79
C ASN A 77 -6.17 3.05 -13.00
N LEU A 78 -6.23 4.11 -12.20
CA LEU A 78 -7.36 4.37 -11.30
C LEU A 78 -8.64 4.75 -12.05
N LEU A 79 -8.51 5.42 -13.19
CA LEU A 79 -9.64 5.73 -14.07
C LEU A 79 -10.30 4.45 -14.61
N ALA A 80 -9.48 3.47 -15.02
CA ALA A 80 -9.99 2.19 -15.51
C ALA A 80 -10.66 1.35 -14.42
N LEU A 81 -10.25 1.52 -13.16
CA LEU A 81 -10.85 0.85 -12.01
C LEU A 81 -12.08 1.60 -11.45
N GLY A 82 -12.44 2.77 -11.99
CA GLY A 82 -13.50 3.62 -11.43
C GLY A 82 -13.18 4.16 -10.03
N HIS A 83 -11.90 4.27 -9.72
CA HIS A 83 -11.35 4.76 -8.45
C HIS A 83 -10.60 6.09 -8.61
N ASP A 84 -10.94 6.84 -9.64
CA ASP A 84 -10.44 8.20 -9.84
C ASP A 84 -11.00 9.17 -8.80
N ASN A 85 -12.22 8.93 -8.30
CA ASN A 85 -12.85 9.73 -7.25
C ASN A 85 -13.40 8.87 -6.10
N THR A 86 -12.59 8.65 -5.07
CA THR A 86 -12.94 7.80 -3.91
C THR A 86 -13.19 8.59 -2.62
N GLY A 87 -13.35 9.92 -2.70
CA GLY A 87 -13.63 10.86 -1.60
C GLY A 87 -13.71 10.27 -0.18
N GLY A 88 -12.58 10.21 0.53
CA GLY A 88 -12.52 9.80 1.93
C GLY A 88 -12.66 8.30 2.22
N SER A 89 -12.71 7.46 1.19
CA SER A 89 -12.77 5.99 1.33
C SER A 89 -11.42 5.33 1.06
N SER A 90 -11.37 4.01 1.04
CA SER A 90 -10.18 3.25 0.64
C SER A 90 -10.56 2.15 -0.32
N PHE A 91 -9.60 1.71 -1.14
CA PHE A 91 -9.79 0.58 -2.04
C PHE A 91 -8.60 -0.38 -1.95
N ILE A 92 -8.82 -1.63 -2.34
CA ILE A 92 -7.82 -2.70 -2.29
C ILE A 92 -7.47 -3.12 -3.72
N VAL A 93 -6.17 -3.25 -3.99
CA VAL A 93 -5.64 -3.84 -5.22
C VAL A 93 -4.74 -5.02 -4.86
N ASN A 94 -4.91 -6.14 -5.56
CA ASN A 94 -4.10 -7.34 -5.38
C ASN A 94 -2.91 -7.29 -6.33
N ILE A 95 -1.72 -7.05 -5.78
CA ILE A 95 -0.49 -6.80 -6.53
C ILE A 95 0.29 -8.12 -6.69
N SER A 96 0.86 -8.34 -7.87
CA SER A 96 1.71 -9.50 -8.18
C SER A 96 2.97 -9.53 -7.32
N THR A 97 3.30 -10.73 -6.86
CA THR A 97 4.51 -11.08 -6.11
C THR A 97 5.28 -12.20 -6.82
N ASP A 98 5.20 -12.24 -8.14
CA ASP A 98 5.77 -13.34 -8.95
C ASP A 98 7.28 -13.19 -9.19
N ASP A 99 7.84 -12.00 -8.93
CA ASP A 99 9.25 -11.71 -9.15
C ASP A 99 10.17 -12.58 -8.25
N PRO A 100 11.27 -13.13 -8.78
CA PRO A 100 12.23 -13.92 -8.01
C PRO A 100 12.80 -13.24 -6.76
N ILE A 101 12.79 -11.91 -6.68
CA ILE A 101 13.24 -11.18 -5.48
C ILE A 101 12.45 -11.56 -4.23
N PHE A 102 11.19 -11.98 -4.39
CA PHE A 102 10.31 -12.38 -3.29
C PHE A 102 10.54 -13.85 -2.87
N SER A 103 11.38 -14.58 -3.58
CA SER A 103 11.85 -15.90 -3.18
C SER A 103 12.87 -15.75 -2.05
N VAL A 104 12.39 -15.78 -0.81
CA VAL A 104 13.21 -15.56 0.38
C VAL A 104 13.43 -16.86 1.15
N ASP A 105 14.64 -17.01 1.69
CA ASP A 105 15.08 -18.15 2.51
C ASP A 105 14.75 -17.98 4.01
N ARG A 106 14.39 -16.76 4.40
CA ARG A 106 13.97 -16.37 5.75
C ARG A 106 12.95 -15.24 5.68
N THR A 107 12.15 -15.08 6.73
CA THR A 107 11.23 -13.95 6.88
C THR A 107 11.97 -12.64 6.62
N THR A 108 11.50 -11.89 5.61
CA THR A 108 12.18 -10.71 5.08
C THR A 108 11.18 -9.58 4.90
N VAL A 109 11.54 -8.37 5.34
CA VAL A 109 10.71 -7.18 5.13
C VAL A 109 11.12 -6.51 3.83
N PHE A 110 10.12 -6.19 3.01
CA PHE A 110 10.24 -5.36 1.82
C PHE A 110 9.50 -4.03 2.03
N GLU A 111 10.07 -2.95 1.52
CA GLU A 111 9.38 -1.68 1.38
C GLU A 111 8.58 -1.71 0.07
N LEU A 112 7.26 -1.54 0.17
CA LEU A 112 6.39 -1.27 -0.96
C LEU A 112 6.34 0.24 -1.17
N ILE A 113 6.57 0.68 -2.41
CA ILE A 113 6.56 2.09 -2.79
C ILE A 113 5.47 2.31 -3.83
N GLY A 114 4.48 3.13 -3.48
CA GLY A 114 3.45 3.62 -4.38
C GLY A 114 3.77 5.04 -4.83
N THR A 115 3.97 5.24 -6.13
CA THR A 115 4.16 6.56 -6.73
C THR A 115 2.91 6.95 -7.49
N VAL A 116 2.24 7.99 -7.01
CA VAL A 116 0.92 8.41 -7.45
C VAL A 116 1.06 9.62 -8.35
N THR A 117 0.48 9.56 -9.54
CA THR A 117 0.39 10.72 -10.43
C THR A 117 -1.01 11.30 -10.42
N SER A 118 -1.10 12.56 -9.99
CA SER A 118 -2.36 13.27 -9.86
C SER A 118 -2.57 14.26 -11.01
N ALA A 119 -3.81 14.37 -11.48
CA ALA A 119 -4.20 15.42 -12.42
C ALA A 119 -4.19 16.81 -11.77
N THR A 120 -4.53 16.84 -10.48
CA THR A 120 -4.67 18.00 -9.61
C THR A 120 -4.18 17.55 -8.24
N GLY A 121 -2.87 17.65 -7.99
CA GLY A 121 -2.30 17.31 -6.69
C GLY A 121 -2.73 18.28 -5.59
N ARG A 122 -2.04 18.24 -4.44
CA ARG A 122 -2.36 19.04 -3.24
C ARG A 122 -2.51 20.56 -3.50
N GLU A 123 -2.00 21.07 -4.62
CA GLU A 123 -1.99 22.49 -5.00
C GLU A 123 -2.60 22.78 -6.38
N SER A 124 -3.44 21.90 -6.94
CA SER A 124 -3.99 22.03 -8.31
C SER A 124 -2.94 22.04 -9.43
N LEU A 125 -1.72 21.60 -9.14
CA LEU A 125 -0.65 21.35 -10.10
C LEU A 125 -0.52 19.85 -10.38
N ARG A 126 0.04 19.50 -11.55
CA ARG A 126 0.48 18.12 -11.80
C ARG A 126 1.58 17.80 -10.78
N HIS A 127 1.32 16.83 -9.92
CA HIS A 127 2.26 16.46 -8.87
C HIS A 127 2.41 14.95 -8.80
N VAL A 128 3.58 14.53 -8.36
CA VAL A 128 3.94 13.13 -8.15
C VAL A 128 4.16 12.97 -6.66
N GLU A 129 3.31 12.18 -6.00
CA GLU A 129 3.40 11.90 -4.57
C GLU A 129 3.92 10.47 -4.36
N ARG A 130 4.69 10.29 -3.29
CA ARG A 130 5.26 8.98 -2.94
C ARG A 130 4.77 8.56 -1.57
N TYR A 131 4.24 7.35 -1.51
CA TYR A 131 3.82 6.67 -0.30
C TYR A 131 4.57 5.35 -0.18
N TRP A 132 4.82 4.91 1.04
CA TRP A 132 5.48 3.63 1.27
C TRP A 132 4.93 2.94 2.50
N THR A 133 5.10 1.63 2.53
CA THR A 133 4.77 0.79 3.67
C THR A 133 5.65 -0.46 3.69
N ASN A 134 5.74 -1.12 4.84
CA ASN A 134 6.55 -2.32 5.01
C ASN A 134 5.67 -3.56 4.94
N ILE A 135 6.06 -4.52 4.09
CA ILE A 135 5.41 -5.82 3.94
C ILE A 135 6.39 -6.92 4.30
N THR A 136 5.98 -7.81 5.19
CA THR A 136 6.76 -8.99 5.57
C THR A 136 6.45 -10.15 4.61
N PHE A 137 7.49 -10.77 4.08
CA PHE A 137 7.43 -11.97 3.24
C PHE A 137 8.01 -13.16 3.99
N ASP A 138 7.29 -14.28 3.99
CA ASP A 138 7.78 -15.54 4.53
C ASP A 138 8.32 -16.47 3.43
N PRO A 139 9.24 -17.38 3.77
CA PRO A 139 9.73 -18.40 2.85
C PRO A 139 8.58 -19.25 2.29
N LEU A 140 8.73 -19.67 1.03
CA LEU A 140 7.77 -20.58 0.37
C LEU A 140 7.58 -21.90 1.13
N PHE A 141 8.63 -22.38 1.82
CA PHE A 141 8.63 -23.65 2.54
C PHE A 141 7.81 -23.63 3.84
N ASP A 142 7.50 -22.47 4.40
CA ASP A 142 6.66 -22.38 5.61
C ASP A 142 5.17 -22.69 5.32
N LEU A 143 4.76 -22.65 4.04
CA LEU A 143 3.41 -23.05 3.62
C LEU A 143 3.18 -24.58 3.69
N GLU A 144 4.25 -25.39 3.57
CA GLU A 144 4.15 -26.84 3.74
C GLU A 144 3.94 -27.23 5.21
N ALA A 145 4.40 -26.42 6.16
CA ALA A 145 4.18 -26.65 7.59
C ALA A 145 2.72 -26.36 7.99
N GLU A 146 2.06 -25.36 7.41
CA GLU A 146 0.64 -25.09 7.66
C GLU A 146 -0.30 -26.01 6.86
N GLY A 147 0.09 -26.46 5.66
CA GLY A 147 -0.66 -27.43 4.86
C GLY A 147 -0.45 -28.90 5.25
N GLY A 148 0.63 -29.21 5.97
CA GLY A 148 1.00 -30.56 6.40
C GLY A 148 0.18 -31.10 7.56
N ALA A 149 -0.46 -30.24 8.35
CA ALA A 149 -1.32 -30.67 9.45
C ALA A 149 -2.69 -31.23 8.99
N LEU A 150 -3.16 -30.86 7.79
CA LEU A 150 -4.45 -31.33 7.28
C LEU A 150 -4.37 -32.73 6.63
N ARG A 151 -3.18 -33.15 6.17
CA ARG A 151 -3.01 -34.46 5.50
C ARG A 151 -2.77 -35.64 6.45
N VAL A 152 -2.48 -35.38 7.73
CA VAL A 152 -2.23 -36.46 8.70
C VAL A 152 -3.52 -36.94 9.39
N GLN A 153 -4.61 -36.16 9.38
CA GLN A 153 -5.89 -36.61 9.94
C GLN A 153 -6.72 -37.49 8.99
N GLU A 154 -6.59 -37.33 7.66
CA GLU A 154 -7.28 -38.18 6.69
C GLU A 154 -6.61 -39.56 6.51
N ALA A 155 -5.34 -39.72 6.88
CA ALA A 155 -4.63 -40.99 6.77
C ALA A 155 -4.70 -41.87 8.04
N MET A 156 -5.28 -41.38 9.14
CA MET A 156 -5.40 -42.11 10.41
C MET A 156 -6.83 -42.61 10.72
N HIS A 157 -7.75 -42.54 9.75
CA HIS A 157 -9.09 -43.16 9.89
C HIS A 157 -9.30 -44.42 9.03
N ASP A 158 -8.30 -44.81 8.23
CA ASP A 158 -8.34 -46.03 7.41
C ASP A 158 -7.15 -46.98 7.70
N CYS A 159 -6.85 -47.22 8.98
CA CYS A 159 -6.07 -48.36 9.48
C CYS A 159 -6.56 -48.79 10.86
#